data_AF-A0A6I6CTG4-F1
#
_entry.id   AF-A0A6I6CTG4-F1
#
_cell.length_a   1.000
_cell.length_b   1.000
_cell.length_c   1.000
_cell.angle_alpha   90.00
_cell.angle_beta   90.00
_cell.angle_gamma   90.00
#
_symmetry.space_group_name_H-M   'P 1'
#
loop_
_entity.id
_entity.type
_entity.pdbx_description
1 polymer ?
#
loop_
_entity_poly.entity_id
_entity_poly.type
_entity_poly.pdbx_seq_one_letter_code
_entity_poly.pdbx_strand_id
1 'polypeptide(L)'
;MRIEYELFDEFNESFVDKVMDMNSRLERIADRIKEIQPKKPGSLTLDLRNCGKDSCYGCPHLRWLQWSAKPKPGTSPKDKENYWVASAVKMPVQSISKKREFLVCRDELIDLVREALELEKRRRAMLASAGKFRKTVKLTQMPTPTPPGGKKKLRKVRKQKVDPKDPFTWI
;
A
#
# COMPACT_ATOMS: atom_id res chain seq x y z
N MET A 1 5.93 -33.20 22.18
CA MET A 1 4.86 -32.41 21.52
C MET A 1 4.64 -31.01 22.12
N ARG A 2 5.38 -30.57 23.17
CA ARG A 2 5.25 -29.21 23.77
C ARG A 2 6.18 -28.16 23.14
N ILE A 3 7.38 -28.59 22.71
CA ILE A 3 8.46 -27.73 22.19
C ILE A 3 8.12 -27.11 20.83
N GLU A 4 7.32 -27.79 20.00
CA GLU A 4 6.95 -27.28 18.66
C GLU A 4 5.93 -26.13 18.70
N TYR A 5 5.17 -26.01 19.80
CA TYR A 5 4.21 -24.92 19.99
C TYR A 5 4.90 -23.65 20.51
N GLU A 6 5.81 -23.78 21.48
CA GLU A 6 6.55 -22.64 22.04
C GLU A 6 7.42 -21.93 20.99
N LEU A 7 8.10 -22.70 20.12
CA LEU A 7 8.87 -22.16 18.98
C LEU A 7 8.02 -21.50 17.91
N PHE A 8 6.77 -21.94 17.76
CA PHE A 8 5.83 -21.36 16.81
C PHE A 8 5.27 -20.02 17.31
N ASP A 9 5.01 -19.91 18.61
CA ASP A 9 4.48 -18.69 19.24
C ASP A 9 5.53 -17.57 19.26
N GLU A 10 6.78 -17.85 19.65
CA GLU A 10 7.88 -16.86 19.61
C GLU A 10 8.18 -16.33 18.20
N PHE A 11 8.17 -17.23 17.20
CA PHE A 11 8.35 -16.85 15.81
C PHE A 11 7.21 -15.95 15.31
N ASN A 12 5.98 -16.26 15.72
CA ASN A 12 4.80 -15.53 15.27
C ASN A 12 4.71 -14.14 15.93
N GLU A 13 5.07 -14.01 17.20
CA GLU A 13 5.14 -12.73 17.91
C GLU A 13 6.22 -11.82 17.29
N SER A 14 7.45 -12.31 17.13
CA SER A 14 8.53 -11.55 16.48
C SER A 14 8.21 -11.13 15.05
N PHE A 15 7.47 -11.97 14.32
CA PHE A 15 7.04 -11.67 12.96
C PHE A 15 6.01 -10.54 12.92
N VAL A 16 4.98 -10.61 13.77
CA VAL A 16 3.90 -9.62 13.82
C VAL A 16 4.46 -8.26 14.21
N ASP A 17 5.30 -8.20 15.24
CA ASP A 17 5.92 -6.96 15.72
C ASP A 17 6.72 -6.27 14.61
N LYS A 18 7.57 -7.01 13.91
CA LYS A 18 8.36 -6.48 12.79
C LYS A 18 7.50 -5.95 11.65
N VAL A 19 6.38 -6.63 11.34
CA VAL A 19 5.45 -6.16 10.31
C VAL A 19 4.73 -4.89 10.75
N MET A 20 4.33 -4.80 12.02
CA MET A 20 3.70 -3.61 12.57
C MET A 20 4.66 -2.42 12.63
N ASP A 21 5.91 -2.62 13.04
CA ASP A 21 6.95 -1.59 13.01
C ASP A 21 7.16 -1.03 11.60
N MET A 22 7.22 -1.90 10.59
CA MET A 22 7.31 -1.48 9.20
C MET A 22 6.08 -0.68 8.75
N ASN A 23 4.87 -1.10 9.17
CA ASN A 23 3.64 -0.37 8.85
C ASN A 23 3.64 1.02 9.50
N SER A 24 3.97 1.12 10.79
CA SER A 24 4.07 2.39 11.49
C SER A 24 5.13 3.30 10.90
N ARG A 25 6.27 2.75 10.44
CA ARG A 25 7.27 3.56 9.74
C ARG A 25 6.75 4.07 8.39
N LEU A 26 6.03 3.24 7.63
CA LEU A 26 5.40 3.65 6.38
C LEU A 26 4.35 4.75 6.57
N GLU A 27 3.57 4.70 7.65
CA GLU A 27 2.62 5.76 8.02
C GLU A 27 3.35 7.08 8.31
N ARG A 28 4.40 7.05 9.13
CA ARG A 28 5.22 8.25 9.40
C ARG A 28 5.84 8.82 8.13
N ILE A 29 6.31 7.97 7.21
CA ILE A 29 6.82 8.42 5.91
C ILE A 29 5.69 9.07 5.10
N ALA A 30 4.51 8.44 5.04
CA ALA A 30 3.37 8.98 4.31
C ALA A 30 2.97 10.37 4.81
N ASP A 31 2.97 10.60 6.11
CA ASP A 31 2.64 11.89 6.70
C ASP A 31 3.76 12.91 6.47
N ARG A 32 5.02 12.52 6.66
CA ARG A 32 6.15 13.40 6.38
C ARG A 32 6.19 13.87 4.94
N ILE A 33 5.90 12.97 3.99
CA ILE A 33 5.79 13.29 2.56
C ILE A 33 4.72 14.36 2.32
N LYS A 34 3.57 14.31 3.02
CA LYS A 34 2.51 15.33 2.91
C LYS A 34 2.93 16.66 3.51
N GLU A 35 3.66 16.64 4.62
CA GLU A 35 4.09 17.85 5.35
C GLU A 35 5.11 18.68 4.56
N ILE A 36 6.14 18.04 4.02
CA ILE A 36 7.28 18.77 3.43
C ILE A 36 7.00 19.31 2.03
N GLN A 37 6.00 18.77 1.34
CA GLN A 37 5.75 19.12 -0.05
C GLN A 37 4.85 20.35 -0.19
N PRO A 38 5.12 21.22 -1.18
CA PRO A 38 4.15 22.24 -1.59
C PRO A 38 2.81 21.60 -1.96
N LYS A 39 1.68 22.19 -1.55
CA LYS A 39 0.33 21.76 -1.94
C LYS A 39 -0.02 22.26 -3.35
N LYS A 40 0.68 21.75 -4.37
CA LYS A 40 0.63 22.25 -5.76
C LYS A 40 0.60 21.10 -6.78
N PRO A 41 0.17 21.33 -8.04
CA PRO A 41 0.21 20.30 -9.06
C PRO A 41 1.64 19.75 -9.25
N GLY A 42 1.79 18.45 -9.01
CA GLY A 42 3.06 17.74 -8.99
C GLY A 42 3.35 17.03 -7.67
N SER A 43 2.63 17.33 -6.59
CA SER A 43 2.84 16.69 -5.28
C SER A 43 2.61 15.19 -5.34
N LEU A 44 3.48 14.46 -4.65
CA LEU A 44 3.43 13.01 -4.53
C LEU A 44 2.86 12.63 -3.17
N THR A 45 2.04 11.59 -3.08
CA THR A 45 1.59 11.04 -1.79
C THR A 45 1.73 9.52 -1.79
N LEU A 46 2.05 8.98 -0.62
CA LEU A 46 1.95 7.56 -0.34
C LEU A 46 0.57 7.29 0.27
N ASP A 47 -0.29 6.62 -0.49
CA ASP A 47 -1.61 6.15 -0.05
C ASP A 47 -1.49 4.75 0.54
N LEU A 48 -1.91 4.60 1.81
CA LEU A 48 -1.88 3.36 2.58
C LEU A 48 -3.31 2.87 2.76
N ARG A 49 -3.74 1.95 1.90
CA ARG A 49 -5.14 1.51 1.86
C ARG A 49 -5.35 0.12 2.46
N ASN A 50 -6.44 -0.03 3.19
CA ASN A 50 -6.96 -1.34 3.58
C ASN A 50 -7.84 -1.89 2.44
N CYS A 51 -7.65 -3.17 2.07
CA CYS A 51 -8.41 -3.75 0.96
C CYS A 51 -9.79 -4.29 1.34
N GLY A 52 -10.24 -4.09 2.59
CA GLY A 52 -11.55 -4.55 3.08
C GLY A 52 -11.75 -6.07 3.05
N LYS A 53 -10.67 -6.85 2.98
CA LYS A 53 -10.73 -8.31 3.07
C LYS A 53 -10.27 -8.71 4.46
N ASP A 54 -11.17 -9.33 5.22
CA ASP A 54 -10.95 -9.72 6.62
C ASP A 54 -9.70 -10.60 6.82
N SER A 55 -9.25 -11.30 5.78
CA SER A 55 -8.09 -12.19 5.83
C SER A 55 -6.84 -11.64 5.13
N CYS A 56 -6.76 -10.34 4.84
CA CYS A 56 -5.58 -9.76 4.21
C CYS A 56 -4.50 -9.41 5.24
N TYR A 57 -3.65 -10.38 5.56
CA TYR A 57 -2.43 -10.18 6.37
C TYR A 57 -1.41 -9.23 5.72
N GLY A 58 -1.63 -8.85 4.45
CA GLY A 58 -0.79 -7.94 3.68
C GLY A 58 -1.25 -6.48 3.69
N CYS A 59 -2.21 -6.09 4.52
CA CYS A 59 -2.58 -4.66 4.70
C CYS A 59 -1.60 -3.95 5.67
N PRO A 60 -1.32 -2.65 5.47
CA PRO A 60 -1.83 -1.78 4.40
C PRO A 60 -1.18 -2.05 3.03
N HIS A 61 -1.90 -1.74 1.96
CA HIS A 61 -1.38 -1.75 0.59
C HIS A 61 -0.90 -0.36 0.20
N LEU A 62 0.29 -0.28 -0.37
CA LEU A 62 0.89 0.98 -0.78
C LEU A 62 0.45 1.34 -2.19
N ARG A 63 0.15 2.62 -2.41
CA ARG A 63 -0.09 3.20 -3.73
C ARG A 63 0.55 4.58 -3.80
N TRP A 64 1.41 4.78 -4.78
CA TRP A 64 1.95 6.11 -5.07
C TRP A 64 0.99 6.89 -5.94
N LEU A 65 0.67 8.11 -5.54
CA LEU A 65 -0.24 9.01 -6.24
C LEU A 65 0.46 10.34 -6.51
N GLN A 66 0.29 10.89 -7.71
CA GLN A 66 0.70 12.23 -8.06
C GLN A 66 -0.52 13.11 -8.32
N TRP A 67 -0.55 14.27 -7.67
CA TRP A 67 -1.66 15.20 -7.71
C TRP A 67 -1.50 16.20 -8.84
N SER A 68 -2.59 16.46 -9.55
CA SER A 68 -2.67 17.47 -10.60
C SER A 68 -3.96 18.28 -10.46
N ALA A 69 -3.90 19.56 -10.78
CA ALA A 69 -5.09 20.39 -10.92
C ALA A 69 -5.61 20.28 -12.35
N LYS A 70 -6.91 20.07 -12.50
CA LYS A 70 -7.61 20.02 -13.78
C LYS A 70 -8.74 21.06 -13.77
N PRO A 71 -8.97 21.76 -14.90
CA PRO A 71 -10.08 22.70 -15.01
C PRO A 71 -11.40 21.92 -14.96
N LYS A 72 -12.37 22.42 -14.19
CA LYS A 72 -13.67 21.76 -14.03
C LYS A 72 -14.44 21.76 -15.36
N PRO A 73 -14.95 20.60 -15.81
CA PRO A 73 -15.70 20.53 -17.07
C PRO A 73 -16.95 21.42 -16.97
N GLY A 74 -17.17 22.26 -17.98
CA GLY A 74 -18.32 23.17 -18.05
C GLY A 74 -18.14 24.52 -17.33
N THR A 75 -16.95 24.83 -16.80
CA THR A 75 -16.64 26.18 -16.29
C THR A 75 -15.97 27.04 -17.36
N SER A 76 -16.30 28.34 -17.37
CA SER A 76 -15.66 29.33 -18.24
C SER A 76 -14.17 29.44 -17.89
N PRO A 77 -13.26 29.69 -18.86
CA PRO A 77 -11.84 29.92 -18.57
C PRO A 77 -11.56 31.05 -17.56
N LYS A 78 -12.53 31.92 -17.30
CA LYS A 78 -12.47 33.00 -16.30
C LYS A 78 -12.71 32.49 -14.87
N ASP A 79 -13.48 31.42 -14.71
CA ASP A 79 -13.75 30.78 -13.43
C ASP A 79 -12.62 29.78 -13.16
N LYS A 80 -11.59 30.21 -12.44
CA LYS A 80 -10.38 29.41 -12.12
C LYS A 80 -10.66 28.28 -11.11
N GLU A 81 -11.83 27.65 -11.19
CA GLU A 81 -12.20 26.55 -10.32
C GLU A 81 -11.55 25.26 -10.83
N ASN A 82 -10.45 24.87 -10.18
CA ASN A 82 -9.77 23.62 -10.47
C ASN A 82 -10.23 22.53 -9.52
N TYR A 83 -10.40 21.32 -10.03
CA TYR A 83 -10.51 20.12 -9.20
C TYR A 83 -9.20 19.34 -9.21
N TRP A 84 -8.98 18.57 -8.16
CA TRP A 84 -7.75 17.83 -7.96
C TRP A 84 -7.91 16.37 -8.37
N VAL A 85 -6.94 15.89 -9.14
CA VAL A 85 -6.90 14.51 -9.64
C VAL A 85 -5.60 13.86 -9.20
N ALA A 86 -5.73 12.74 -8.50
CA ALA A 86 -4.63 11.86 -8.16
C ALA A 86 -4.45 10.78 -9.23
N SER A 87 -3.27 10.74 -9.84
CA SER A 87 -2.88 9.71 -10.81
C SER A 87 -1.93 8.71 -10.18
N ALA A 88 -2.14 7.42 -10.42
CA ALA A 88 -1.24 6.39 -9.89
C ALA A 88 0.13 6.44 -10.59
N VAL A 89 1.19 6.32 -9.80
CA VAL A 89 2.57 6.37 -10.26
C VAL A 89 3.24 5.02 -10.03
N LYS A 90 3.95 4.52 -11.05
CA LYS A 90 4.74 3.28 -10.94
C LYS A 90 6.15 3.53 -10.39
N MET A 91 6.77 4.65 -10.75
CA MET A 91 8.15 4.99 -10.39
C MET A 91 8.18 6.32 -9.61
N PRO A 92 7.90 6.30 -8.30
CA PRO A 92 7.68 7.52 -7.52
C PRO A 92 8.88 8.46 -7.52
N VAL A 93 10.12 7.93 -7.45
CA VAL A 93 11.36 8.73 -7.49
C VAL A 93 11.46 9.56 -8.78
N GLN A 94 11.11 8.97 -9.93
CA GLN A 94 11.19 9.65 -11.22
C GLN A 94 10.06 10.65 -11.44
N SER A 95 8.94 10.49 -10.71
CA SER A 95 7.78 11.35 -10.80
C SER A 95 7.85 12.57 -9.88
N ILE A 96 8.87 12.69 -9.04
CA ILE A 96 9.09 13.89 -8.22
C ILE A 96 9.24 15.11 -9.13
N SER A 97 8.44 16.14 -8.84
CA SER A 97 8.40 17.37 -9.63
C SER A 97 9.76 18.08 -9.64
N LYS A 98 10.17 18.54 -10.84
CA LYS A 98 11.39 19.34 -11.05
C LYS A 98 11.14 20.84 -10.95
N LYS A 99 9.90 21.26 -10.60
CA LYS A 99 9.55 22.67 -10.45
C LYS A 99 10.31 23.27 -9.26
N ARG A 100 10.67 24.55 -9.37
CA ARG A 100 11.46 25.30 -8.38
C ARG A 100 10.95 25.13 -6.94
N GLU A 101 9.63 25.15 -6.77
CA GLU A 101 8.95 25.05 -5.46
C GLU A 101 9.21 23.71 -4.77
N PHE A 102 9.39 22.65 -5.55
CA PHE A 102 9.65 21.30 -5.03
C PHE A 102 11.13 21.02 -4.80
N LEU A 103 12.04 21.86 -5.34
CA LEU A 103 13.48 21.66 -5.18
C LEU A 103 13.91 21.76 -3.71
N VAL A 104 13.23 22.59 -2.91
CA VAL A 104 13.55 22.81 -1.49
C VAL A 104 13.41 21.54 -0.66
N CYS A 105 12.42 20.69 -0.96
CA CYS A 105 12.17 19.45 -0.24
C CYS A 105 12.59 18.21 -1.03
N ARG A 106 13.29 18.37 -2.16
CA ARG A 106 13.47 17.30 -3.16
C ARG A 106 14.31 16.16 -2.64
N ASP A 107 15.43 16.47 -1.99
CA ASP A 107 16.37 15.45 -1.53
C ASP A 107 15.77 14.61 -0.40
N GLU A 108 15.18 15.28 0.60
CA GLU A 108 14.43 14.60 1.68
C GLU A 108 13.28 13.74 1.11
N LEU A 109 12.53 14.25 0.12
CA LEU A 109 11.47 13.50 -0.52
C LEU A 109 12.01 12.26 -1.27
N ILE A 110 13.16 12.36 -1.95
CA ILE A 110 13.79 11.21 -2.61
C ILE A 110 14.17 10.15 -1.59
N ASP A 111 14.75 10.55 -0.46
CA ASP A 111 15.19 9.63 0.59
C ASP A 111 14.00 8.92 1.25
N LEU A 112 12.94 9.66 1.59
CA LEU A 112 11.70 9.09 2.11
C LEU A 112 11.05 8.10 1.14
N VAL A 113 11.00 8.44 -0.15
CA VAL A 113 10.46 7.54 -1.19
C VAL A 113 11.30 6.28 -1.30
N ARG A 114 12.63 6.38 -1.29
CA ARG A 114 13.54 5.23 -1.33
C ARG A 114 13.37 4.34 -0.11
N GLU A 115 13.28 4.94 1.07
CA GLU A 115 13.06 4.22 2.31
C GLU A 115 11.73 3.44 2.27
N ALA A 116 10.64 4.10 1.85
CA ALA A 116 9.35 3.44 1.71
C ALA A 116 9.36 2.26 0.72
N LEU A 117 10.06 2.40 -0.42
CA LEU A 117 10.20 1.31 -1.38
C LEU A 117 10.97 0.11 -0.82
N GLU A 118 12.02 0.36 -0.04
CA GLU A 118 12.81 -0.69 0.61
C GLU A 118 12.02 -1.38 1.72
N LEU A 119 11.30 -0.61 2.55
CA LEU A 119 10.38 -1.14 3.57
C LEU A 119 9.31 -2.02 2.92
N GLU A 120 8.71 -1.56 1.83
CA GLU A 120 7.70 -2.33 1.11
C GLU A 120 8.26 -3.65 0.59
N LYS A 121 9.46 -3.63 0.02
CA LYS A 121 10.15 -4.82 -0.47
C LYS A 121 10.42 -5.82 0.65
N ARG A 122 10.97 -5.36 1.78
CA ARG A 122 11.23 -6.19 2.98
C ARG A 122 9.95 -6.79 3.53
N ARG A 123 8.92 -5.96 3.69
CA ARG A 123 7.59 -6.37 4.15
C ARG A 123 6.97 -7.44 3.25
N ARG A 124 7.02 -7.25 1.92
CA ARG A 124 6.53 -8.26 0.96
C ARG A 124 7.30 -9.57 1.07
N ALA A 125 8.62 -9.52 1.25
CA ALA A 125 9.45 -10.72 1.43
C ALA A 125 9.08 -11.47 2.72
N MET A 126 8.90 -10.76 3.83
CA MET A 126 8.46 -11.34 5.10
C MET A 126 7.08 -12.01 4.97
N LEU A 127 6.10 -11.33 4.38
CA LEU A 127 4.76 -11.89 4.15
C LEU A 127 4.79 -13.12 3.25
N ALA A 128 5.65 -13.13 2.22
CA ALA A 128 5.84 -14.29 1.36
C ALA A 128 6.44 -15.48 2.12
N SER A 129 7.44 -15.24 2.98
CA SER A 129 8.03 -16.27 3.84
C SER A 129 7.02 -16.86 4.83
N ALA A 130 6.22 -16.01 5.50
CA ALA A 130 5.13 -16.46 6.37
C ALA A 130 4.07 -17.27 5.61
N GLY A 131 3.74 -16.85 4.38
CA GLY A 131 2.82 -17.58 3.50
C GLY A 131 3.34 -18.97 3.10
N LYS A 132 4.66 -19.12 2.88
CA LYS A 132 5.30 -20.41 2.61
C LYS A 132 5.29 -21.30 3.86
N PHE A 133 5.68 -20.74 5.01
CA PHE A 133 5.69 -21.47 6.28
C PHE A 133 4.32 -22.06 6.64
N ARG A 134 3.24 -21.26 6.52
CA ARG A 134 1.87 -21.74 6.73
C ARG A 134 1.46 -22.87 5.79
N LYS A 135 1.96 -22.91 4.54
CA LYS A 135 1.70 -24.02 3.62
C LYS A 135 2.44 -25.28 4.06
N THR A 136 3.71 -25.16 4.46
CA THR A 136 4.54 -26.28 4.92
C THR A 136 3.99 -26.92 6.19
N VAL A 137 3.56 -26.12 7.16
CA VAL A 137 2.93 -26.60 8.41
C VAL A 137 1.59 -27.30 8.14
N LYS A 138 0.77 -26.76 7.22
CA LYS A 138 -0.47 -27.44 6.81
C LYS A 138 -0.21 -28.77 6.11
N LEU A 139 0.87 -28.89 5.33
CA LEU A 139 1.25 -30.15 4.67
C LEU A 139 1.73 -31.22 5.66
N THR A 140 2.32 -30.82 6.79
CA THR A 140 2.81 -31.73 7.82
C THR A 140 1.73 -32.17 8.82
N GLN A 141 0.59 -31.46 8.89
CA GLN A 141 -0.52 -31.77 9.79
C GLN A 141 -1.73 -32.47 9.11
N MET A 142 -1.61 -32.95 7.87
CA MET A 142 -2.71 -33.68 7.20
C MET A 142 -2.64 -35.20 7.42
N PRO A 143 -3.71 -35.87 7.89
CA PRO A 143 -3.86 -37.32 7.71
C PRO A 143 -4.00 -37.69 6.23
N THR A 144 -3.55 -38.90 5.88
CA THR A 144 -3.44 -39.45 4.52
C THR A 144 -4.70 -39.27 3.65
N PRO A 145 -4.54 -39.04 2.33
CA PRO A 145 -5.65 -38.73 1.44
C PRO A 145 -6.53 -39.95 1.15
N THR A 146 -7.85 -39.79 1.30
CA THR A 146 -8.87 -40.62 0.64
C THR A 146 -9.17 -40.04 -0.77
N PRO A 147 -9.58 -40.88 -1.75
CA PRO A 147 -9.62 -40.49 -3.17
C PRO A 147 -10.81 -39.57 -3.55
N PRO A 148 -10.73 -38.91 -4.72
CA PRO A 148 -11.44 -37.67 -5.00
C PRO A 148 -12.85 -37.87 -5.59
N GLY A 149 -13.82 -37.10 -5.09
CA GLY A 149 -15.14 -36.96 -5.69
C GLY A 149 -15.52 -35.49 -5.90
N GLY A 150 -15.72 -35.08 -7.15
CA GLY A 150 -16.72 -34.06 -7.50
C GLY A 150 -16.27 -32.60 -7.68
N LYS A 151 -16.16 -32.21 -8.96
CA LYS A 151 -15.93 -30.87 -9.54
C LYS A 151 -16.79 -29.74 -8.93
N LYS A 152 -16.24 -28.51 -8.81
CA LYS A 152 -17.04 -27.26 -8.73
C LYS A 152 -16.54 -26.16 -9.67
N LYS A 153 -17.52 -25.47 -10.25
CA LYS A 153 -17.48 -24.55 -11.41
C LYS A 153 -16.92 -23.16 -11.09
N LEU A 154 -16.44 -22.49 -12.15
CA LEU A 154 -16.03 -21.09 -12.25
C LEU A 154 -17.06 -20.09 -11.68
N ARG A 155 -16.58 -18.94 -11.20
CA ARG A 155 -17.31 -17.66 -11.31
C ARG A 155 -16.38 -16.45 -11.46
N LYS A 156 -16.62 -15.66 -12.50
CA LYS A 156 -16.05 -14.33 -12.80
C LYS A 156 -16.54 -13.31 -11.77
N VAL A 157 -15.66 -12.43 -11.29
CA VAL A 157 -16.04 -11.26 -10.48
C VAL A 157 -15.82 -9.97 -11.29
N ARG A 158 -16.89 -9.15 -11.30
CA ARG A 158 -17.04 -7.85 -11.96
C ARG A 158 -16.16 -6.77 -11.33
N LYS A 159 -15.75 -5.79 -12.16
CA LYS A 159 -15.11 -4.53 -11.76
C LYS A 159 -16.13 -3.63 -11.04
N GLN A 160 -15.72 -3.02 -9.92
CA GLN A 160 -16.49 -1.98 -9.22
C GLN A 160 -15.97 -0.60 -9.63
N LYS A 161 -16.90 0.29 -10.01
CA LYS A 161 -16.70 1.74 -10.14
C LYS A 161 -16.83 2.38 -8.76
N VAL A 162 -16.05 3.42 -8.49
CA VAL A 162 -16.19 4.29 -7.32
C VAL A 162 -16.47 5.70 -7.84
N ASP A 163 -17.56 6.30 -7.38
CA ASP A 163 -18.00 7.66 -7.72
C ASP A 163 -17.39 8.72 -6.78
N PRO A 164 -17.34 10.00 -7.20
CA PRO A 164 -16.47 11.02 -6.66
C PRO A 164 -17.21 11.94 -5.68
N LYS A 165 -16.80 11.95 -4.41
CA LYS A 165 -17.05 13.09 -3.52
C LYS A 165 -15.79 13.41 -2.71
N ASP A 166 -15.30 14.62 -3.00
CA ASP A 166 -14.36 15.46 -2.26
C ASP A 166 -12.94 14.91 -1.91
N PRO A 167 -11.86 15.40 -2.57
CA PRO A 167 -10.50 14.92 -2.33
C PRO A 167 -9.75 15.59 -1.15
N PHE A 168 -10.36 16.48 -0.36
CA PHE A 168 -9.67 17.20 0.73
C PHE A 168 -10.20 17.01 2.15
N THR A 169 -11.23 16.18 2.35
CA THR A 169 -11.59 15.68 3.68
C THR A 169 -10.85 14.35 3.90
N TRP A 170 -9.68 14.42 4.55
CA TRP A 170 -8.86 13.25 4.86
C TRP A 170 -9.44 12.54 6.10
N ILE A 171 -10.08 11.37 5.89
CA ILE A 171 -10.33 10.33 6.92
C ILE A 171 -9.41 9.16 6.61
#